data_AF-A0A7R9SWK1-F1
#
_entry.id   AF-A0A7R9SWK1-F1
#
_cell.length_a   1.000
_cell.length_b   1.000
_cell.length_c   1.000
_cell.angle_alpha   90.00
_cell.angle_beta   90.00
_cell.angle_gamma   90.00
#
_symmetry.space_group_name_H-M   'P 1'
#
loop_
_entity.id
_entity.type
_entity.pdbx_description
1 polymer ?
#
loop_
_entity_poly.entity_id
_entity_poly.type
_entity_poly.pdbx_seq_one_letter_code
_entity_poly.pdbx_strand_id
1 'polypeptide(L)'
;RLEASWEDDGSFPLEQVDVEVSTAGANRALHVPDELERFKGQPLDVVWTNEGGKRRAETLMYSPDDAPTDGVQLAFRYAQVKANRGEKGRPMSRKKREEVLLMDAHAVASAHIHVDL
;
A
#
# COMPACT_ATOMS: atom_id res chain seq x y z
N ARG A 1 49.16 14.29 -20.08
CA ARG A 1 47.94 13.53 -20.44
C ARG A 1 48.00 12.25 -19.63
N LEU A 2 47.34 12.21 -18.48
CA LEU A 2 47.27 11.03 -17.61
C LEU A 2 45.88 10.45 -17.79
N GLU A 3 45.78 9.31 -18.48
CA GLU A 3 44.54 8.55 -18.60
C GLU A 3 44.44 7.65 -17.38
N ALA A 4 43.51 7.96 -16.47
CA ALA A 4 43.14 7.07 -15.39
C ALA A 4 42.25 5.96 -15.98
N SER A 5 42.81 4.76 -16.08
CA SER A 5 42.07 3.52 -16.29
C SER A 5 41.39 3.16 -14.97
N TRP A 6 40.07 3.27 -14.91
CA TRP A 6 39.29 2.69 -13.81
C TRP A 6 39.01 1.24 -14.16
N GLU A 7 39.64 0.31 -13.44
CA GLU A 7 39.18 -1.07 -13.40
C GLU A 7 37.93 -1.10 -12.49
N ASP A 8 36.78 -1.39 -13.09
CA ASP A 8 35.51 -1.54 -12.37
C ASP A 8 35.55 -2.88 -11.62
N ASP A 9 36.07 -2.88 -10.39
CA ASP A 9 36.13 -4.07 -9.52
C ASP A 9 34.84 -4.27 -8.72
N GLY A 10 33.82 -3.44 -8.96
CA GLY A 10 32.57 -3.42 -8.23
C GLY A 10 32.69 -2.94 -6.78
N SER A 11 33.85 -2.41 -6.37
CA SER A 11 34.01 -1.80 -5.04
C SER A 11 33.58 -0.34 -5.09
N PHE A 12 32.60 0.01 -4.25
CA PHE A 12 32.27 1.41 -4.03
C PHE A 12 33.22 1.95 -2.95
N PRO A 13 33.95 3.06 -3.19
CA PRO A 13 34.82 3.65 -2.19
C PRO A 13 33.95 4.13 -1.01
N LEU A 14 34.02 3.38 0.10
CA LEU A 14 33.22 3.62 1.31
C LEU A 14 33.45 5.02 1.91
N GLU A 15 34.56 5.67 1.56
CA GLU A 15 34.92 7.03 1.98
C GLU A 15 34.07 8.13 1.28
N GLN A 16 33.19 7.77 0.35
CA GLN A 16 32.28 8.68 -0.37
C GLN A 16 30.80 8.30 -0.23
N VAL A 17 30.46 7.46 0.76
CA VAL A 17 29.07 7.03 0.99
C VAL A 17 28.57 7.67 2.29
N ASP A 18 27.70 8.67 2.16
CA ASP A 18 26.92 9.20 3.28
C ASP A 18 25.53 8.58 3.24
N VAL A 19 25.12 7.91 4.32
CA VAL A 19 23.85 7.19 4.42
C VAL A 19 22.92 7.96 5.35
N GLU A 20 22.04 8.77 4.78
CA GLU A 20 20.97 9.43 5.53
C GLU A 20 19.76 8.50 5.63
N VAL A 21 19.36 8.18 6.86
CA VAL A 21 18.16 7.38 7.14
C VAL A 21 17.07 8.32 7.65
N SER A 22 16.24 8.83 6.76
CA SER A 22 15.04 9.56 7.17
C SER A 22 14.04 8.58 7.77
N THR A 23 13.55 8.84 8.98
CA THR A 23 12.33 8.16 9.47
C THR A 23 11.24 8.42 8.44
N ALA A 24 10.65 7.35 7.89
CA ALA A 24 9.60 7.46 6.87
C ALA A 24 8.56 8.48 7.37
N GLY A 25 8.60 9.67 6.76
CA GLY A 25 7.91 10.85 7.27
C GLY A 25 6.45 10.51 7.49
N ALA A 26 5.94 10.87 8.67
CA ALA A 26 4.57 10.65 9.13
C ALA A 26 3.60 10.38 7.98
N ASN A 27 3.31 9.09 7.74
CA ASN A 27 2.40 8.71 6.66
C ASN A 27 1.06 9.40 6.93
N ARG A 28 0.66 10.32 6.06
CA ARG A 28 -0.52 11.18 6.27
C ARG A 28 -1.78 10.36 6.05
N ALA A 29 -2.70 10.40 7.01
CA ALA A 29 -4.04 9.82 6.83
C ALA A 29 -4.80 10.55 5.71
N LEU A 30 -5.41 9.79 4.81
CA LEU A 30 -6.31 10.31 3.77
C LEU A 30 -7.65 10.73 4.38
N HIS A 31 -8.25 11.79 3.85
CA HIS A 31 -9.64 12.13 4.12
C HIS A 31 -10.56 11.19 3.32
N VAL A 32 -11.21 10.25 4.00
CA VAL A 32 -12.11 9.26 3.39
C VAL A 32 -13.56 9.76 3.47
N PRO A 33 -14.33 9.72 2.37
CA PRO A 33 -14.00 9.14 1.06
C PRO A 33 -13.31 10.10 0.07
N ASP A 34 -13.29 11.40 0.35
CA ASP A 34 -12.96 12.48 -0.60
C ASP A 34 -11.63 12.32 -1.35
N GLU A 35 -10.58 11.82 -0.69
CA GLU A 35 -9.26 11.68 -1.29
C GLU A 35 -9.06 10.32 -1.99
N LEU A 36 -9.92 9.33 -1.82
CA LEU A 36 -9.70 7.97 -2.33
C LEU A 36 -9.57 7.93 -3.86
N GLU A 37 -10.36 8.71 -4.58
CA GLU A 37 -10.34 8.76 -6.05
C GLU A 37 -8.97 9.22 -6.58
N ARG A 38 -8.30 10.15 -5.87
CA ARG A 38 -6.97 10.65 -6.23
C ARG A 38 -5.90 9.56 -6.13
N PHE A 39 -6.09 8.60 -5.24
CA PHE A 39 -5.15 7.51 -4.97
C PHE A 39 -5.62 6.18 -5.54
N LYS A 40 -6.57 6.19 -6.49
CA LYS A 40 -6.96 4.97 -7.20
C LYS A 40 -5.75 4.30 -7.85
N GLY A 41 -5.71 2.98 -7.76
CA GLY A 41 -4.59 2.17 -8.25
C GLY A 41 -3.32 2.19 -7.38
N GLN A 42 -3.31 2.95 -6.26
CA GLN A 42 -2.25 2.84 -5.27
C GLN A 42 -2.66 1.89 -4.14
N PRO A 43 -1.71 1.08 -3.61
CA PRO A 43 -1.95 0.33 -2.39
C PRO A 43 -2.09 1.29 -1.20
N LEU A 44 -3.10 1.04 -0.37
CA LEU A 44 -3.42 1.80 0.82
C LEU A 44 -3.45 0.87 2.03
N ASP A 45 -2.83 1.26 3.13
CA ASP A 45 -3.01 0.59 4.41
C ASP A 45 -4.33 1.07 5.03
N VAL A 46 -5.36 0.22 4.94
CA VAL A 46 -6.73 0.55 5.35
C VAL A 46 -7.05 -0.18 6.63
N VAL A 47 -7.54 0.58 7.61
CA VAL A 47 -8.04 0.06 8.88
C VAL A 47 -9.53 0.34 8.98
N TRP A 48 -10.32 -0.68 9.30
CA TRP A 48 -11.77 -0.56 9.39
C TRP A 48 -12.38 -1.49 10.43
N THR A 49 -13.64 -1.24 10.75
CA THR A 49 -14.46 -2.15 11.55
C THR A 49 -15.39 -2.91 10.60
N ASN A 50 -15.32 -4.24 10.57
CA ASN A 50 -16.22 -5.04 9.74
C ASN A 50 -17.63 -5.14 10.34
N GLU A 51 -18.58 -5.72 9.61
CA GLU A 51 -19.98 -5.90 10.06
C GLU A 51 -20.11 -6.64 11.40
N GLY A 52 -19.16 -7.52 11.72
CA GLY A 52 -19.09 -8.21 13.01
C GLY A 52 -18.50 -7.39 14.15
N GLY A 53 -18.26 -6.09 13.96
CA GLY A 53 -17.65 -5.20 14.95
C GLY A 53 -16.15 -5.42 15.17
N LYS A 54 -15.49 -6.26 14.35
CA LYS A 54 -14.07 -6.57 14.49
C LYS A 54 -13.23 -5.61 13.67
N ARG A 55 -12.23 -5.02 14.32
CA ARG A 55 -11.20 -4.22 13.64
C ARG A 55 -10.34 -5.09 12.72
N ARG A 56 -10.16 -4.63 11.50
CA ARG A 56 -9.36 -5.25 10.43
C ARG A 56 -8.35 -4.23 9.92
N ALA A 57 -7.20 -4.70 9.49
CA ALA A 57 -6.16 -3.89 8.86
C ALA A 57 -5.55 -4.73 7.74
N GLU A 58 -5.62 -4.23 6.51
CA GLU A 58 -5.08 -4.91 5.33
C GLU A 58 -4.62 -3.84 4.34
N THR A 59 -3.71 -4.20 3.43
CA THR A 59 -3.32 -3.30 2.34
C THR A 59 -4.27 -3.49 1.15
N LEU A 60 -5.05 -2.47 0.82
CA LEU A 60 -6.13 -2.54 -0.17
C LEU A 60 -5.90 -1.54 -1.32
N MET A 61 -6.59 -1.72 -2.44
CA MET A 61 -6.70 -0.74 -3.51
C MET A 61 -8.16 -0.30 -3.63
N TYR A 62 -8.39 1.00 -3.72
CA TYR A 62 -9.72 1.55 -3.98
C TYR A 62 -10.16 1.20 -5.42
N SER A 63 -11.39 0.69 -5.56
CA SER A 63 -11.94 0.20 -6.83
C SER A 63 -13.35 0.80 -7.05
N PRO A 64 -13.45 2.06 -7.49
CA PRO A 64 -14.74 2.75 -7.64
C PRO A 64 -15.68 2.05 -8.62
N ASP A 65 -15.13 1.36 -9.63
CA ASP A 65 -15.92 0.63 -10.63
C ASP A 65 -16.65 -0.60 -10.06
N ASP A 66 -16.21 -1.12 -8.90
CA ASP A 66 -16.87 -2.22 -8.20
C ASP A 66 -17.86 -1.73 -7.13
N ALA A 67 -17.97 -0.42 -6.91
CA ALA A 67 -18.85 0.14 -5.89
C ALA A 67 -20.33 0.07 -6.32
N PRO A 68 -21.27 -0.12 -5.37
CA PRO A 68 -22.70 -0.04 -5.65
C PRO A 68 -23.08 1.34 -6.21
N THR A 69 -24.04 1.34 -7.15
CA THR A 69 -24.50 2.57 -7.82
C THR A 69 -25.19 3.57 -6.88
N ASP A 70 -25.64 3.13 -5.70
CA ASP A 70 -26.25 4.01 -4.70
C ASP A 70 -25.24 4.94 -4.00
N GLY A 71 -23.93 4.69 -4.16
CA GLY A 71 -22.84 5.51 -3.64
C GLY A 71 -22.68 5.45 -2.12
N VAL A 72 -23.37 4.55 -1.43
CA VAL A 72 -23.33 4.44 0.04
C VAL A 72 -22.05 3.74 0.51
N GLN A 73 -21.57 2.78 -0.29
CA GLN A 73 -20.44 1.93 0.06
C GLN A 73 -19.24 2.17 -0.85
N LEU A 74 -18.07 2.11 -0.24
CA LEU A 74 -16.78 2.10 -0.91
C LEU A 74 -16.41 0.66 -1.25
N ALA A 75 -15.86 0.44 -2.44
CA ALA A 75 -15.34 -0.85 -2.85
C ALA A 75 -13.80 -0.86 -2.84
N PHE A 76 -13.25 -1.92 -2.27
CA PHE A 76 -11.82 -2.16 -2.19
C PHE A 76 -11.46 -3.58 -2.63
N ARG A 77 -10.25 -3.77 -3.17
CA ARG A 77 -9.66 -5.09 -3.45
C ARG A 77 -8.33 -5.23 -2.73
N TYR A 78 -7.86 -6.45 -2.49
CA TYR A 78 -6.54 -6.65 -1.90
C TYR A 78 -5.42 -6.22 -2.86
N ALA A 79 -4.48 -5.42 -2.36
CA ALA A 79 -3.30 -5.04 -3.12
C ALA A 79 -2.33 -6.21 -3.31
N GLN A 80 -1.63 -6.27 -4.45
CA GLN A 80 -0.63 -7.31 -4.73
C GLN A 80 0.76 -6.99 -4.14
N VAL A 81 0.79 -6.65 -2.85
CA VAL A 81 2.01 -6.28 -2.10
C VAL A 81 2.54 -7.43 -1.24
N LYS A 82 3.78 -7.32 -0.75
CA LYS A 82 4.37 -8.35 0.13
C LYS A 82 3.56 -8.51 1.42
N ALA A 83 3.04 -7.42 1.97
CA ALA A 83 2.26 -7.42 3.21
C ALA A 83 1.02 -8.34 3.16
N ASN A 84 0.46 -8.58 1.98
CA ASN A 84 -0.72 -9.43 1.80
C ASN A 84 -0.39 -10.89 1.43
N ARG A 85 0.89 -11.25 1.29
CA ARG A 85 1.29 -12.62 0.99
C ARG A 85 1.04 -13.54 2.19
N GLY A 86 0.76 -14.80 1.90
CA GLY A 86 0.61 -15.83 2.93
C GLY A 86 1.95 -16.21 3.55
N GLU A 87 1.90 -17.17 4.48
CA GLU A 87 3.09 -17.72 5.14
C GLU A 87 4.21 -18.06 4.14
N LYS A 88 5.45 -17.74 4.53
CA LYS A 88 6.65 -17.94 3.69
C LYS A 88 6.57 -17.25 2.32
N GLY A 89 5.83 -16.14 2.23
CA GLY A 89 5.71 -15.37 0.99
C GLY A 89 4.83 -16.03 -0.07
N ARG A 90 3.99 -17.01 0.29
CA ARG A 90 3.07 -17.66 -0.64
C ARG A 90 2.19 -16.60 -1.32
N PRO A 91 2.00 -16.66 -2.66
CA PRO A 91 1.07 -15.78 -3.35
C PRO A 91 -0.34 -15.85 -2.75
N MET A 92 -1.07 -14.75 -2.83
CA MET A 92 -2.48 -14.73 -2.45
C MET A 92 -3.28 -15.77 -3.23
N SER A 93 -4.30 -16.33 -2.58
CA SER A 93 -5.25 -17.22 -3.26
C SER A 93 -5.98 -16.46 -4.37
N ARG A 94 -6.46 -17.19 -5.38
CA ARG A 94 -7.30 -16.60 -6.43
C ARG A 94 -8.54 -15.90 -5.83
N LYS A 95 -9.19 -16.56 -4.88
CA LYS A 95 -10.34 -16.01 -4.15
C LYS A 95 -10.01 -14.65 -3.52
N LYS A 96 -8.92 -14.54 -2.75
CA LYS A 96 -8.53 -13.28 -2.09
C LYS A 96 -8.20 -12.18 -3.10
N ARG A 97 -7.63 -12.52 -4.28
CA ARG A 97 -7.33 -11.54 -5.34
C ARG A 97 -8.56 -10.96 -6.02
N GLU A 98 -9.60 -11.77 -6.17
CA GLU A 98 -10.84 -11.38 -6.86
C GLU A 98 -11.90 -10.80 -5.90
N GLU A 99 -11.70 -10.97 -4.59
CA GLU A 99 -12.59 -10.47 -3.54
C GLU A 99 -12.70 -8.95 -3.56
N VAL A 100 -13.95 -8.47 -3.57
CA VAL A 100 -14.32 -7.06 -3.38
C VAL A 100 -14.85 -6.91 -1.97
N LEU A 101 -14.28 -5.98 -1.23
CA LEU A 101 -14.70 -5.58 0.12
C LEU A 101 -15.56 -4.33 -0.01
N LEU A 102 -16.83 -4.44 0.36
CA LEU A 102 -17.75 -3.31 0.45
C LEU A 102 -17.74 -2.76 1.88
N MET A 103 -17.62 -1.45 2.00
CA MET A 103 -17.36 -0.78 3.27
C MET A 103 -18.11 0.54 3.33
N ASP A 104 -18.88 0.78 4.38
CA ASP A 104 -19.39 2.12 4.64
C ASP A 104 -18.22 3.06 4.92
N ALA A 105 -18.26 4.28 4.38
CA ALA A 105 -17.19 5.25 4.58
C ALA A 105 -16.91 5.50 6.08
N HIS A 106 -17.95 5.49 6.92
CA HIS A 106 -17.85 5.65 8.37
C HIS A 106 -17.21 4.46 9.09
N ALA A 107 -17.18 3.27 8.47
CA ALA A 107 -16.51 2.10 9.04
C ALA A 107 -14.99 2.15 8.85
N VAL A 108 -14.50 2.94 7.90
CA VAL A 108 -13.08 3.17 7.66
C VAL A 108 -12.53 4.07 8.76
N ALA A 109 -11.68 3.51 9.61
CA ALA A 109 -11.04 4.24 10.70
C ALA A 109 -9.83 5.05 10.23
N SER A 110 -9.09 4.54 9.24
CA SER A 110 -7.99 5.27 8.60
C SER A 110 -7.59 4.61 7.28
N ALA A 111 -7.03 5.41 6.38
CA ALA A 111 -6.36 4.96 5.16
C ALA A 111 -5.08 5.77 4.95
N HIS A 112 -3.98 5.10 4.62
CA HIS A 112 -2.68 5.72 4.35
C HIS A 112 -2.09 5.13 3.08
N ILE A 113 -1.21 5.85 2.39
CA ILE A 113 -0.52 5.30 1.21
C ILE A 113 0.45 4.23 1.69
N HIS A 114 0.37 3.03 1.13
CA HIS A 114 1.30 1.95 1.48
C HIS A 114 2.67 2.19 0.85
N VAL A 115 3.72 1.98 1.65
CA VAL A 115 5.12 2.05 1.20
C VAL A 115 5.76 0.69 1.51
N ASP A 116 6.22 -0.01 0.46
CA ASP A 116 6.93 -1.29 0.58
C ASP A 116 8.38 -0.95 1.02
N LEU A 117 8.63 -0.96 2.34
CA LEU A 117 9.96 -0.79 2.93
C LEU A 117 10.81 -2.07 2.80
#